data_AF-A0A6A0H6K5-F1
#
_entry.id   AF-A0A6A0H6K5-F1
#
_cell.length_a   1.000
_cell.length_b   1.000
_cell.length_c   1.000
_cell.angle_alpha   90.00
_cell.angle_beta   90.00
_cell.angle_gamma   90.00
#
_symmetry.space_group_name_H-M   'P 1'
#
loop_
_entity.id
_entity.type
_entity.pdbx_description
1 polymer ?
#
loop_
_entity_poly.entity_id
_entity_poly.type
_entity_poly.pdbx_seq_one_letter_code
_entity_poly.pdbx_strand_id
1 'polypeptide(L)'
;MIALICAPDMRRKSPINLIVLLLFTACEGMLLGSICACYDADAVLKAAIVTAILFFGLTAFAFQTKIDFTMMAGALCSLVMCLILFGFMCLIFQSNTMDNLYAALGAFVFSCFIVVDTQLMMGGKRKLAI
;
A
#
# COMPACT_ATOMS: atom_id res chain seq x y z
N MET A 1 0.50 -7.22 9.79
CA MET A 1 -0.22 -6.08 10.41
C MET A 1 -1.33 -6.46 11.39
N ILE A 2 -2.10 -7.53 11.17
CA ILE A 2 -3.19 -7.98 12.07
C ILE A 2 -2.68 -8.22 13.50
N ALA A 3 -1.49 -8.83 13.66
CA ALA A 3 -0.86 -9.02 14.97
C ALA A 3 -0.61 -7.71 15.76
N LEU A 4 -0.25 -6.62 15.07
CA LEU A 4 -0.06 -5.28 15.67
C LEU A 4 -1.39 -4.57 15.99
N ILE A 5 -2.51 -5.07 15.46
CA ILE A 5 -3.86 -4.59 15.79
C ILE A 5 -4.40 -5.37 17.00
N CYS A 6 -4.16 -6.69 17.04
CA CYS A 6 -4.59 -7.57 18.13
C CYS A 6 -3.82 -7.36 19.44
N ALA A 7 -2.59 -6.81 19.39
CA ALA A 7 -1.78 -6.49 20.57
C ALA A 7 -1.57 -4.96 20.74
N PRO A 8 -2.58 -4.21 21.23
CA PRO A 8 -2.51 -2.76 21.34
C PRO A 8 -1.38 -2.27 22.27
N ASP A 9 -1.05 -3.04 23.30
CA ASP A 9 0.04 -2.73 24.25
C ASP A 9 1.42 -2.78 23.59
N MET A 10 1.63 -3.69 22.63
CA MET A 10 2.89 -3.82 21.89
C MET A 10 3.06 -2.74 20.83
N ARG A 11 1.96 -2.17 20.31
CA ARG A 11 1.99 -1.06 19.34
C ARG A 11 2.51 0.25 19.95
N ARG A 12 2.23 0.49 21.23
CA ARG A 12 2.51 1.78 21.90
C ARG A 12 3.81 1.81 22.72
N LYS A 13 4.43 0.66 22.99
CA LYS A 13 5.71 0.58 23.71
C LYS A 13 6.90 0.62 22.75
N SER A 14 7.71 1.68 22.85
CA SER A 14 9.05 1.73 22.27
C SER A 14 10.03 0.98 23.21
N PRO A 15 10.97 0.15 22.70
CA PRO A 15 11.31 -0.09 21.30
C PRO A 15 10.58 -1.28 20.65
N ILE A 16 9.68 -1.96 21.38
CA ILE A 16 9.04 -3.22 20.96
C ILE A 16 8.25 -3.03 19.65
N ASN A 17 7.59 -1.90 19.46
CA ASN A 17 6.84 -1.61 18.23
C ASN A 17 7.71 -1.63 16.96
N LEU A 18 8.95 -1.12 17.04
CA LEU A 18 9.90 -1.09 15.91
C LEU A 18 10.45 -2.47 15.62
N ILE A 19 10.73 -3.28 16.65
CA ILE A 19 11.20 -4.65 16.47
C ILE A 19 10.13 -5.49 15.76
N VAL A 20 8.87 -5.39 16.19
CA VAL A 20 7.75 -6.11 15.57
C VAL A 20 7.50 -5.61 14.15
N LEU A 21 7.60 -4.30 13.91
CA LEU A 21 7.48 -3.73 12.57
C LEU A 21 8.57 -4.25 11.63
N LEU A 22 9.84 -4.24 12.07
CA LEU A 22 10.96 -4.73 11.28
C LEU A 22 10.84 -6.22 10.98
N LEU A 23 10.45 -7.03 11.96
CA LEU A 23 10.22 -8.47 11.75
C LEU A 23 9.11 -8.69 10.71
N PHE A 24 8.02 -7.95 10.80
CA PHE A 24 6.94 -8.04 9.81
C PHE A 24 7.41 -7.63 8.42
N THR A 25 8.14 -6.52 8.29
CA THR A 25 8.72 -6.08 7.02
C THR A 25 9.69 -7.10 6.44
N ALA A 26 10.50 -7.76 7.27
CA ALA A 26 11.40 -8.82 6.82
C ALA A 26 10.63 -10.04 6.29
N CYS A 27 9.57 -10.47 6.98
CA CYS A 27 8.71 -11.57 6.52
C CYS A 27 8.02 -11.25 5.19
N GLU A 28 7.42 -10.07 5.05
CA GLU A 28 6.83 -9.61 3.79
C GLU A 28 7.87 -9.53 2.67
N GLY A 29 9.08 -9.02 2.97
CA GLY A 29 10.18 -8.97 2.02
C GLY A 29 10.63 -10.36 1.53
N MET A 30 10.67 -11.37 2.40
CA MET A 30 10.97 -12.75 2.01
C MET A 30 9.85 -13.35 1.14
N LEU A 31 8.59 -13.10 1.47
CA LEU A 31 7.44 -13.56 0.66
C LEU A 31 7.47 -12.93 -0.73
N LEU A 32 7.58 -11.60 -0.82
CA LEU A 32 7.71 -10.90 -2.10
C LEU A 32 8.95 -11.35 -2.87
N GLY A 33 10.09 -11.55 -2.20
CA GLY A 33 11.31 -12.05 -2.81
C GLY A 33 11.13 -13.43 -3.45
N SER A 34 10.41 -14.33 -2.79
CA SER A 34 10.09 -15.65 -3.34
C SER A 34 9.21 -15.56 -4.59
N ILE A 35 8.27 -14.61 -4.65
CA ILE A 35 7.43 -14.37 -5.83
C ILE A 35 8.28 -13.78 -6.96
N CYS A 36 9.11 -12.78 -6.67
CA CYS A 36 10.00 -12.16 -7.67
C CYS A 36 10.97 -13.17 -8.30
N ALA A 37 11.38 -14.21 -7.57
CA ALA A 37 12.22 -15.29 -8.10
C ALA A 37 11.54 -16.11 -9.22
N CYS A 38 10.21 -16.05 -9.34
CA CYS A 38 9.45 -16.68 -10.42
C CYS A 38 9.33 -15.79 -11.68
N TYR A 39 9.83 -14.56 -11.65
CA TYR A 39 9.78 -13.60 -12.76
C TYR A 39 11.19 -13.21 -13.23
N ASP A 40 11.31 -12.73 -14.47
CA ASP A 40 12.58 -12.25 -15.00
C ASP A 40 13.12 -11.05 -14.22
N ALA A 41 14.41 -11.06 -13.93
CA ALA A 41 15.08 -9.99 -13.19
C ALA A 41 14.90 -8.61 -13.85
N ASP A 42 14.95 -8.55 -15.19
CA ASP A 42 14.72 -7.31 -15.95
C ASP A 42 13.29 -6.79 -15.79
N ALA A 43 12.29 -7.68 -15.73
CA ALA A 43 10.90 -7.30 -15.54
C ALA A 43 10.67 -6.76 -14.11
N VAL A 44 11.22 -7.44 -13.10
CA VAL A 44 11.14 -7.02 -11.70
C VAL A 44 11.84 -5.68 -11.49
N LEU A 45 13.02 -5.48 -12.08
CA LEU A 45 13.76 -4.22 -11.98
C LEU A 45 12.97 -3.05 -12.59
N LYS A 46 12.37 -3.24 -13.77
CA LYS A 46 11.52 -2.22 -14.40
C LYS A 46 10.32 -1.86 -13.51
N ALA A 47 9.65 -2.85 -12.93
CA ALA A 47 8.53 -2.64 -12.02
C ALA A 47 8.95 -1.88 -10.74
N ALA A 48 10.11 -2.21 -10.16
CA ALA A 48 10.66 -1.55 -8.98
C ALA A 48 10.99 -0.06 -9.26
N ILE A 49 11.57 0.25 -10.42
CA ILE A 49 11.87 1.63 -10.81
C ILE A 49 10.59 2.45 -10.99
N VAL A 50 9.60 1.91 -11.69
CA VAL A 50 8.31 2.61 -11.92
C VAL A 50 7.59 2.86 -10.60
N THR A 51 7.52 1.87 -9.71
CA THR A 51 6.88 2.03 -8.39
C THR A 51 7.62 3.04 -7.52
N ALA A 52 8.95 3.09 -7.55
CA ALA A 52 9.73 4.11 -6.85
C ALA A 52 9.41 5.53 -7.38
N ILE A 53 9.38 5.71 -8.70
CA ILE A 53 9.05 7.00 -9.33
C ILE A 53 7.64 7.44 -8.94
N LEU A 54 6.65 6.53 -9.04
CA LEU A 54 5.28 6.84 -8.65
C LEU A 54 5.18 7.21 -7.17
N PHE A 55 5.84 6.46 -6.29
CA PHE A 55 5.84 6.74 -4.86
C PHE A 55 6.41 8.13 -4.57
N PHE A 56 7.65 8.40 -4.97
CA PHE A 56 8.28 9.70 -4.70
C PHE A 56 7.56 10.86 -5.40
N GLY A 57 7.10 10.66 -6.64
CA GLY A 57 6.38 11.68 -7.40
C GLY A 57 5.03 12.04 -6.76
N LEU A 58 4.24 11.04 -6.37
CA LEU A 58 2.94 11.25 -5.72
C LEU A 58 3.09 11.78 -4.29
N THR A 59 4.09 11.34 -3.54
CA THR A 59 4.41 11.91 -2.22
C THR A 59 4.83 13.37 -2.35
N ALA A 60 5.69 13.73 -3.32
CA ALA A 60 6.06 15.12 -3.59
C ALA A 60 4.86 15.98 -4.00
N PHE A 61 3.98 15.45 -4.85
CA PHE A 61 2.72 16.10 -5.20
C PHE A 61 1.81 16.29 -3.99
N ALA A 62 1.69 15.27 -3.13
CA ALA A 62 0.93 15.34 -1.89
C ALA A 62 1.48 16.43 -0.95
N PHE A 63 2.79 16.68 -0.92
CA PHE A 63 3.37 17.78 -0.14
C PHE A 63 3.00 19.18 -0.68
N GLN A 64 2.82 19.32 -1.99
CA GLN A 64 2.58 20.62 -2.63
C GLN A 64 1.08 20.95 -2.74
N THR A 65 0.22 19.95 -2.85
CA THR A 65 -1.20 20.15 -3.07
C THR A 65 -1.90 20.70 -1.82
N LYS A 66 -2.78 21.68 -2.02
CA LYS A 66 -3.63 22.26 -0.97
C LYS A 66 -4.99 21.57 -0.84
N ILE A 67 -5.28 20.59 -1.72
CA ILE A 67 -6.54 19.85 -1.73
C ILE A 67 -6.45 18.73 -0.69
N ASP A 68 -7.41 18.69 0.24
CA ASP A 68 -7.48 17.67 1.29
C ASP A 68 -8.14 16.40 0.74
N PHE A 69 -7.32 15.43 0.31
CA PHE A 69 -7.80 14.14 -0.20
C PHE A 69 -8.22 13.17 0.91
N THR A 70 -8.04 13.54 2.19
CA THR A 70 -8.32 12.67 3.34
C THR A 70 -9.80 12.26 3.43
N MET A 71 -10.72 13.10 2.96
CA MET A 71 -12.16 12.79 2.93
C MET A 71 -12.49 11.61 1.98
N MET A 72 -11.61 11.29 1.03
CA MET A 72 -11.77 10.16 0.11
C MET A 72 -11.35 8.82 0.72
N ALA A 73 -10.79 8.79 1.93
CA ALA A 73 -10.33 7.55 2.58
C ALA A 73 -11.45 6.48 2.70
N GLY A 74 -12.70 6.91 2.94
CA GLY A 74 -13.86 6.00 2.96
C GLY A 74 -14.14 5.33 1.60
N ALA A 75 -14.00 6.08 0.50
CA ALA A 75 -14.16 5.55 -0.85
C ALA A 75 -12.99 4.65 -1.27
N LEU A 76 -11.78 4.92 -0.77
CA LEU A 76 -10.63 4.04 -1.01
C LEU A 76 -10.81 2.68 -0.35
N CYS A 77 -11.42 2.62 0.85
CA CYS A 77 -11.74 1.36 1.51
C CYS A 77 -12.70 0.49 0.68
N SER A 78 -13.74 1.08 0.08
CA SER A 78 -14.67 0.33 -0.78
C SER A 78 -14.00 -0.17 -2.06
N LEU A 79 -13.11 0.64 -2.66
CA LEU A 79 -12.34 0.23 -3.85
C LEU A 79 -11.40 -0.96 -3.56
N VAL A 80 -10.78 -1.02 -2.37
CA VAL A 80 -9.95 -2.18 -1.96
C VAL A 80 -10.81 -3.43 -1.83
N MET A 81 -12.00 -3.33 -1.23
CA MET A 81 -12.90 -4.48 -1.14
C MET A 81 -13.31 -4.99 -2.52
N CYS A 82 -13.59 -4.09 -3.46
CA CYS A 82 -13.84 -4.45 -4.86
C CYS A 82 -12.63 -5.15 -5.51
N LEU A 83 -11.41 -4.64 -5.29
CA LEU A 83 -10.19 -5.28 -5.81
C LEU A 83 -9.99 -6.69 -5.23
N ILE A 84 -10.23 -6.90 -3.94
CA ILE A 84 -10.12 -8.23 -3.32
C ILE A 84 -11.08 -9.22 -3.98
N LEU A 85 -12.35 -8.85 -4.17
CA LEU A 85 -13.34 -9.69 -4.84
C LEU A 85 -12.96 -9.97 -6.29
N PHE A 86 -12.48 -8.96 -7.01
CA PHE A 86 -12.03 -9.11 -8.39
C PHE A 86 -10.78 -9.99 -8.50
N GLY A 87 -9.89 -9.96 -7.49
CA GLY A 87 -8.73 -10.85 -7.40
C GLY A 87 -9.14 -12.32 -7.27
N PHE A 88 -10.14 -12.64 -6.46
CA PHE A 88 -10.70 -13.99 -6.39
C PHE A 88 -11.29 -14.45 -7.73
N MET A 89 -11.92 -13.55 -8.49
CA MET A 89 -12.40 -13.88 -9.83
C MET A 89 -11.26 -14.15 -10.82
N CYS A 90 -10.18 -13.37 -10.77
CA CYS A 90 -9.00 -13.59 -11.62
C CYS A 90 -8.36 -14.96 -11.37
N LEU A 91 -8.34 -15.45 -10.12
CA LEU A 91 -7.84 -16.79 -9.78
C LEU A 91 -8.64 -17.92 -10.45
N ILE A 92 -9.94 -17.73 -10.72
CA ILE A 92 -10.81 -18.75 -11.31
C ILE A 92 -10.74 -18.72 -12.85
N PHE A 93 -10.72 -17.52 -13.44
CA PHE A 93 -10.79 -17.33 -14.89
C PHE A 93 -9.42 -17.21 -15.58
N GLN A 94 -8.32 -17.13 -14.81
CA GLN A 94 -6.91 -17.21 -15.17
C GLN A 94 -6.60 -16.82 -16.64
N SER A 95 -6.78 -15.53 -16.96
CA SER A 95 -6.52 -15.00 -18.30
C SER A 95 -5.55 -13.82 -18.23
N ASN A 96 -4.55 -13.84 -19.12
CA ASN A 96 -3.48 -12.84 -19.16
C ASN A 96 -4.01 -11.39 -19.27
N THR A 97 -5.13 -11.19 -19.98
CA THR A 97 -5.77 -9.88 -20.13
C THR A 97 -6.39 -9.40 -18.82
N MET A 98 -7.00 -10.29 -18.04
CA MET A 98 -7.58 -9.95 -16.73
C MET A 98 -6.49 -9.68 -15.70
N ASP A 99 -5.37 -10.42 -15.75
CA ASP A 99 -4.24 -10.20 -14.83
C ASP A 99 -3.58 -8.83 -15.07
N ASN A 100 -3.41 -8.43 -16.33
CA ASN A 100 -2.87 -7.11 -16.66
C ASN A 100 -3.84 -5.98 -16.27
N LEU A 101 -5.14 -6.18 -16.49
CA LEU A 101 -6.17 -5.22 -16.04
C LEU A 101 -6.20 -5.11 -14.51
N TYR A 102 -6.11 -6.24 -13.81
CA TYR A 102 -6.04 -6.31 -12.36
C TYR A 102 -4.82 -5.54 -11.83
N ALA A 103 -3.64 -5.76 -12.42
CA ALA A 103 -2.42 -5.05 -12.07
C ALA A 103 -2.54 -3.53 -12.28
N ALA A 104 -3.13 -3.09 -13.40
CA ALA A 104 -3.34 -1.68 -13.70
C ALA A 104 -4.33 -1.01 -12.72
N LEU A 105 -5.46 -1.65 -12.43
CA LEU A 105 -6.44 -1.15 -11.45
C LEU A 105 -5.85 -1.09 -10.04
N GLY A 106 -5.11 -2.14 -9.65
CA GLY A 106 -4.40 -2.17 -8.37
C GLY A 106 -3.40 -1.02 -8.26
N ALA A 107 -2.55 -0.82 -9.28
CA ALA A 107 -1.57 0.26 -9.30
C ALA A 107 -2.23 1.64 -9.18
N PHE A 108 -3.36 1.86 -9.85
CA PHE A 108 -4.12 3.11 -9.74
C PHE A 108 -4.68 3.33 -8.33
N VAL A 109 -5.33 2.33 -7.73
CA VAL A 109 -5.90 2.44 -6.38
C VAL A 109 -4.81 2.68 -5.34
N PHE A 110 -3.70 1.92 -5.37
CA PHE A 110 -2.58 2.14 -4.45
C PHE A 110 -1.89 3.49 -4.65
N SER A 111 -1.87 4.03 -5.87
CA SER A 111 -1.40 5.40 -6.13
C SER A 111 -2.26 6.44 -5.38
N CYS A 112 -3.58 6.27 -5.35
CA CYS A 112 -4.46 7.13 -4.55
C CYS A 112 -4.22 6.96 -3.04
N PHE A 113 -3.92 5.74 -2.56
CA PHE A 113 -3.54 5.51 -1.17
C PHE A 113 -2.27 6.26 -0.78
N ILE A 114 -1.23 6.28 -1.64
CA ILE A 114 0.02 7.01 -1.35
C ILE A 114 -0.28 8.49 -1.06
N VAL A 115 -1.14 9.12 -1.85
CA VAL A 115 -1.51 10.53 -1.65
C VAL A 115 -2.26 10.72 -0.33
N VAL A 116 -3.25 9.88 -0.04
CA VAL A 116 -4.07 9.99 1.18
C VAL A 116 -3.24 9.69 2.44
N ASP A 117 -2.40 8.67 2.42
CA ASP A 117 -1.54 8.31 3.56
C ASP A 117 -0.51 9.40 3.83
N THR A 118 0.12 9.94 2.77
CA THR A 118 1.07 11.06 2.92
C THR A 118 0.35 12.29 3.52
N GLN A 119 -0.85 12.60 3.03
CA GLN A 119 -1.67 13.70 3.55
C GLN A 119 -2.10 13.49 5.01
N LEU A 120 -2.47 12.26 5.40
CA LEU A 120 -2.79 11.90 6.79
C LEU A 120 -1.58 12.08 7.72
N MET A 121 -0.38 11.71 7.27
CA MET A 121 0.86 11.92 8.02
C MET A 121 1.18 13.41 8.21
N MET A 122 0.90 14.24 7.20
CA MET A 122 1.09 15.69 7.25
C MET A 122 0.00 16.45 8.02
N GLY A 123 -1.23 15.95 7.99
CA GLY A 123 -2.44 16.60 8.49
C GLY A 123 -2.54 16.73 10.02
N GLY A 124 -1.46 16.48 10.75
CA GLY A 124 -1.37 16.49 12.21
C GLY A 124 -1.70 17.80 12.94
N LYS A 125 -2.28 18.82 12.29
CA LYS A 125 -2.67 20.08 12.93
C LYS A 125 -4.16 20.21 13.31
N ARG A 126 -4.99 19.16 13.22
CA ARG A 126 -6.41 19.22 13.63
C ARG A 126 -6.87 18.19 14.67
N LYS A 127 -5.99 17.71 15.57
CA LYS A 127 -6.41 16.95 16.76
C LYS A 127 -5.53 17.23 18.01
N LEU A 128 -5.60 18.46 18.51
CA LEU A 128 -5.52 18.78 19.95
C LEU A 128 -6.91 19.23 20.44
N ALA A 129 -7.95 18.52 20.01
CA ALA A 129 -9.31 18.68 20.49
C ALA A 129 -9.99 17.32 20.36
N ILE A 130 -9.78 16.48 21.38
CA ILE A 130 -10.78 15.87 22.26
C ILE A 130 -9.99 15.24 23.41
#